data_AF-A0A955FWZ2-F1
#
_entry.id   AF-A0A955FWZ2-F1
#
_cell.length_a   1.000
_cell.length_b   1.000
_cell.length_c   1.000
_cell.angle_alpha   90.00
_cell.angle_beta   90.00
_cell.angle_gamma   90.00
#
_symmetry.space_group_name_H-M   'P 1'
#
loop_
_entity.id
_entity.type
_entity.pdbx_description
1 polymer ?
#
loop_
_entity_poly.entity_id
_entity_poly.type
_entity_poly.pdbx_seq_one_letter_code
_entity_poly.pdbx_strand_id
1 'polypeptide(L)'
;NSLTSVTHPYASRWYTWPFEVRPIYYWQGQIDANGMQGNIYLIGNPVVWWVSSLIGICTLVFLYIRPRLVRKRRRIIYFALLGYVFNFLPFVFIERPMFLYHYFFALLFSIILACCMISILYDRLSRTRGRNVANSVYILLAGVVVTGFIYFIPISYGLPIGLDDVQRYMWLPTWR
;
A
#
# COMPACT_ATOMS: atom_id res chain seq x y z
N ASN A 1 -19.00 -20.91 -19.40
CA ASN A 1 -18.37 -19.76 -20.10
C ASN A 1 -17.15 -19.29 -19.33
N SER A 2 -16.02 -19.99 -19.48
CA SER A 2 -14.79 -19.69 -18.75
C SER A 2 -14.04 -18.54 -19.41
N LEU A 3 -14.09 -17.35 -18.79
CA LEU A 3 -13.27 -16.17 -19.16
C LEU A 3 -11.77 -16.37 -18.87
N THR A 4 -11.30 -17.63 -18.79
CA THR A 4 -9.92 -18.00 -18.45
C THR A 4 -8.93 -17.72 -19.59
N SER A 5 -9.41 -17.52 -20.81
CA SER A 5 -8.60 -17.24 -22.01
C SER A 5 -8.43 -15.76 -22.33
N VAL A 6 -9.06 -14.84 -21.59
CA VAL A 6 -8.95 -13.39 -21.85
C VAL A 6 -7.74 -12.84 -21.13
N THR A 7 -6.62 -12.68 -21.82
CA THR A 7 -5.42 -12.05 -21.25
C THR A 7 -5.56 -10.52 -21.30
N HIS A 8 -5.53 -9.85 -20.14
CA HIS A 8 -5.47 -8.38 -20.08
C HIS A 8 -4.06 -7.93 -19.68
N PRO A 9 -3.46 -6.93 -20.35
CA PRO A 9 -2.06 -6.54 -20.13
C PRO A 9 -1.77 -6.10 -18.68
N TYR A 10 -2.74 -5.44 -18.04
CA TYR A 10 -2.65 -4.99 -16.64
C TYR A 10 -3.14 -6.02 -15.61
N ALA A 11 -3.42 -7.26 -16.01
CA ALA A 11 -3.77 -8.31 -15.05
C ALA A 11 -2.57 -8.61 -14.13
N SER A 12 -2.85 -8.86 -12.85
CA SER A 12 -1.86 -9.18 -11.83
C SER A 12 -2.32 -10.35 -10.96
N ARG A 13 -1.36 -11.09 -10.41
CA ARG A 13 -1.64 -12.23 -9.53
C ARG A 13 -1.73 -11.77 -8.08
N TRP A 14 -2.59 -12.41 -7.30
CA TRP A 14 -2.88 -12.05 -5.91
C TRP A 14 -1.63 -11.89 -5.02
N TYR A 15 -0.62 -12.74 -5.19
CA TYR A 15 0.62 -12.71 -4.40
C TYR A 15 1.52 -11.51 -4.73
N THR A 16 1.27 -10.82 -5.84
CA THR A 16 2.03 -9.61 -6.23
C THR A 16 1.45 -8.33 -5.63
N TRP A 17 0.19 -8.34 -5.18
CA TRP A 17 -0.49 -7.15 -4.69
C TRP A 17 0.14 -6.53 -3.45
N PRO A 18 0.58 -7.28 -2.42
CA PRO A 18 1.24 -6.68 -1.24
C PRO A 18 2.52 -5.89 -1.57
N PHE A 19 3.15 -6.18 -2.71
CA PHE A 19 4.37 -5.52 -3.17
C PHE A 19 4.10 -4.45 -4.24
N GLU A 20 2.85 -4.28 -4.66
CA GLU A 20 2.46 -3.31 -5.68
C GLU A 20 3.25 -3.50 -6.99
N VAL A 21 3.52 -4.74 -7.40
CA VAL A 21 4.42 -4.99 -8.55
C VAL A 21 3.86 -4.42 -9.86
N ARG A 22 2.53 -4.38 -10.02
CA ARG A 22 1.85 -3.95 -11.24
C ARG A 22 0.75 -2.93 -10.95
N PRO A 23 1.02 -1.61 -11.11
CA PRO A 23 -0.01 -0.58 -11.15
C PRO A 23 -0.84 -0.72 -12.43
N ILE A 24 -1.99 -0.03 -12.46
CA ILE A 24 -2.89 -0.05 -13.62
C ILE A 24 -2.87 1.33 -14.27
N TYR A 25 -2.60 1.39 -15.57
CA TYR A 25 -2.73 2.63 -16.32
C TYR A 25 -4.20 2.85 -16.70
N TYR A 26 -4.77 3.99 -16.30
CA TYR A 26 -6.19 4.28 -16.51
C TYR A 26 -6.45 5.26 -17.64
N TRP A 27 -5.60 6.27 -17.80
CA TRP A 27 -5.93 7.35 -18.73
C TRP A 27 -4.68 8.08 -19.22
N GLN A 28 -4.79 8.51 -20.48
CA GLN A 28 -3.82 9.34 -21.18
C GLN A 28 -4.51 10.60 -21.71
N GLY A 29 -3.97 11.76 -21.36
CA GLY A 29 -4.39 13.05 -21.89
C GLY A 29 -3.82 13.36 -23.25
N GLN A 30 -4.35 14.42 -23.88
CA GLN A 30 -3.71 15.00 -25.06
C GLN A 30 -2.40 15.70 -24.65
N ILE A 31 -1.46 15.77 -25.59
CA ILE A 31 -0.23 16.53 -25.41
C ILE A 31 -0.58 18.02 -25.54
N ASP A 32 -0.21 18.81 -24.54
CA ASP A 32 -0.46 20.24 -24.53
C ASP A 32 0.53 21.02 -25.43
N ALA A 33 0.31 22.33 -25.58
CA ALA A 33 1.16 23.19 -26.40
C ALA A 33 2.63 23.25 -25.93
N ASN A 34 2.91 22.84 -24.69
CA ASN A 34 4.24 22.81 -24.09
C ASN A 34 4.89 21.42 -24.19
N GLY A 35 4.24 20.45 -24.86
CA GLY A 35 4.73 19.08 -24.97
C GLY A 35 4.52 18.22 -23.72
N MET A 36 3.70 18.66 -22.77
CA MET A 36 3.39 17.94 -21.53
C MET A 36 2.12 17.10 -21.69
N GLN A 37 2.02 16.01 -20.93
CA GLN A 37 0.88 15.09 -21.00
C GLN A 37 0.43 14.67 -19.60
N GLY A 38 -0.88 14.70 -19.38
CA GLY A 38 -1.50 14.13 -18.18
C GLY A 38 -1.62 12.61 -18.29
N ASN A 39 -1.26 11.90 -17.22
CA ASN A 39 -1.34 10.44 -17.16
C ASN A 39 -1.92 10.02 -15.81
N ILE A 40 -2.91 9.12 -15.81
CA ILE A 40 -3.51 8.59 -14.57
C ILE A 40 -3.12 7.13 -14.41
N TYR A 41 -2.43 6.84 -13.31
CA TYR A 41 -2.08 5.50 -12.86
C TYR A 41 -2.80 5.19 -11.55
N LEU A 42 -3.36 3.98 -11.46
CA LEU A 42 -3.72 3.37 -10.20
C LEU A 42 -2.44 2.92 -9.49
N ILE A 43 -1.92 3.82 -8.69
CA ILE A 43 -0.77 3.60 -7.83
C ILE A 43 -1.12 4.07 -6.42
N GLY A 44 -0.81 3.24 -5.44
CA GLY A 44 -0.86 3.60 -4.04
C GLY A 44 0.33 4.47 -3.64
N ASN A 45 0.29 4.98 -2.41
CA ASN A 45 1.49 5.54 -1.80
C ASN A 45 2.41 4.36 -1.41
N PRO A 46 3.58 4.16 -2.04
CA PRO A 46 4.40 2.97 -1.82
C PRO A 46 4.90 2.86 -0.38
N VAL A 47 5.09 4.00 0.31
CA VAL A 47 5.45 4.01 1.73
C VAL A 47 4.33 3.37 2.56
N VAL A 48 3.09 3.83 2.38
CA VAL A 48 1.95 3.28 3.12
C VAL A 48 1.70 1.83 2.72
N TRP A 49 1.75 1.54 1.42
CA TRP A 49 1.44 0.23 0.86
C TRP A 49 2.42 -0.85 1.34
N TRP A 50 3.73 -0.60 1.19
CA TRP A 50 4.76 -1.57 1.58
C TRP A 50 4.87 -1.70 3.09
N VAL A 51 4.84 -0.58 3.83
CA VAL A 51 4.90 -0.62 5.29
C VAL A 51 3.69 -1.36 5.87
N SER A 52 2.48 -1.10 5.36
CA SER A 52 1.29 -1.80 5.84
C SER A 52 1.33 -3.29 5.52
N SER A 53 1.69 -3.66 4.28
CA SER A 53 1.80 -5.04 3.86
C SER A 53 2.86 -5.81 4.67
N LEU A 54 4.03 -5.21 4.87
CA LEU A 54 5.10 -5.79 5.70
C LEU A 54 4.67 -5.94 7.16
N ILE A 55 4.06 -4.91 7.75
CA ILE A 55 3.60 -4.98 9.14
C ILE A 55 2.48 -6.00 9.29
N GLY A 56 1.58 -6.13 8.31
CA GLY A 56 0.53 -7.15 8.30
C GLY A 56 1.12 -8.55 8.45
N ILE A 57 2.13 -8.89 7.65
CA ILE A 57 2.85 -10.17 7.71
C ILE A 57 3.57 -10.32 9.06
N CYS A 58 4.34 -9.31 9.47
CA CYS A 58 5.10 -9.33 10.73
C CYS A 58 4.21 -9.39 11.98
N THR A 59 2.95 -8.95 11.90
CA THR A 59 2.03 -8.96 13.04
C THR A 59 1.78 -10.38 13.55
N LEU A 60 1.69 -11.38 12.66
CA LEU A 60 1.53 -12.78 13.04
C LEU A 60 2.73 -13.27 13.89
N VAL A 61 3.94 -12.90 13.48
CA VAL A 61 5.18 -13.20 14.21
C VAL A 61 5.20 -12.47 15.56
N PHE A 62 4.77 -11.21 15.61
CA PHE A 62 4.68 -10.44 16.85
C PHE A 62 3.67 -11.01 17.86
N LEU A 63 2.52 -11.50 17.37
CA LEU A 63 1.52 -12.18 18.20
C LEU A 63 2.12 -13.43 18.87
N TYR A 64 2.95 -14.17 18.14
CA TYR A 64 3.60 -15.39 18.63
C TYR A 64 4.74 -15.09 19.61
N ILE A 65 5.69 -14.23 19.25
CA ILE A 65 6.91 -13.98 20.03
C ILE A 65 6.65 -13.04 21.22
N ARG A 66 5.75 -12.05 21.07
CA ARG A 66 5.52 -10.98 22.06
C ARG A 66 4.04 -10.76 22.38
N PRO A 67 3.28 -11.79 22.81
CA PRO A 67 1.84 -11.70 23.05
C PRO A 67 1.45 -10.65 24.11
N ARG A 68 2.37 -10.34 25.04
CA ARG A 68 2.13 -9.32 26.08
C ARG A 68 2.07 -7.89 25.52
N LEU A 69 2.80 -7.58 24.45
CA LEU A 69 2.86 -6.23 23.86
C LEU A 69 1.57 -5.86 23.14
N VAL A 70 0.93 -6.85 22.51
CA VAL A 70 -0.30 -6.70 21.73
C VAL A 70 -1.56 -6.75 22.59
N ARG A 71 -1.45 -7.13 23.87
CA ARG A 71 -2.59 -7.47 24.75
C ARG A 71 -3.64 -6.37 24.83
N LYS A 72 -3.24 -5.10 24.93
CA LYS A 72 -4.16 -3.96 25.01
C LYS A 72 -4.99 -3.77 23.74
N ARG A 73 -4.45 -4.15 22.57
CA ARG A 73 -5.06 -3.94 21.25
C ARG A 73 -5.48 -5.26 20.58
N ARG A 74 -5.47 -6.37 21.33
CA ARG A 74 -5.63 -7.74 20.82
C ARG A 74 -6.92 -7.93 20.02
N ARG A 75 -8.04 -7.36 20.47
CA ARG A 75 -9.33 -7.45 19.77
C ARG A 75 -9.28 -6.81 18.39
N ILE A 76 -8.74 -5.59 18.29
CA ILE A 76 -8.62 -4.86 17.02
C ILE A 76 -7.63 -5.56 16.09
N ILE A 77 -6.52 -6.06 16.63
CA ILE A 77 -5.53 -6.81 15.84
C ILE A 77 -6.15 -8.08 15.24
N TYR A 78 -6.90 -8.88 16.01
CA TYR A 78 -7.56 -10.05 15.43
C TYR A 78 -8.66 -9.69 14.45
N PHE A 79 -9.47 -8.67 14.75
CA PHE A 79 -10.48 -8.18 13.82
C PHE A 79 -9.83 -7.80 12.47
N ALA A 80 -8.75 -7.03 12.51
CA ALA A 80 -8.07 -6.60 11.30
C ALA A 80 -7.32 -7.75 10.60
N LEU A 81 -6.74 -8.71 11.34
CA LEU A 81 -6.15 -9.91 10.74
C LEU A 81 -7.20 -10.78 10.04
N LEU A 82 -8.34 -11.03 10.69
CA LEU A 82 -9.43 -11.80 10.09
C LEU A 82 -10.00 -11.05 8.88
N GLY A 83 -10.21 -9.74 9.01
CA GLY A 83 -10.62 -8.89 7.89
C GLY A 83 -9.66 -8.97 6.71
N TYR A 84 -8.35 -8.89 6.96
CA TYR A 84 -7.33 -9.05 5.93
C TYR A 84 -7.43 -10.43 5.25
N VAL A 85 -7.45 -11.50 6.04
CA VAL A 85 -7.50 -12.88 5.52
C VAL A 85 -8.78 -13.11 4.73
N PHE A 86 -9.95 -12.73 5.23
CA PHE A 86 -11.21 -12.93 4.51
C PHE A 86 -11.30 -12.11 3.22
N ASN A 87 -10.65 -10.94 3.17
CA ASN A 87 -10.61 -10.12 1.97
C ASN A 87 -9.42 -10.43 1.05
N PHE A 88 -8.54 -11.36 1.41
CA PHE A 88 -7.37 -11.73 0.59
C PHE A 88 -7.45 -13.18 0.12
N LEU A 89 -7.81 -14.10 1.02
CA LEU A 89 -7.81 -15.54 0.80
C LEU A 89 -8.69 -16.00 -0.38
N PRO A 90 -9.90 -15.45 -0.63
CA PRO A 90 -10.72 -15.88 -1.75
C PRO A 90 -10.01 -15.73 -3.10
N PHE A 91 -9.14 -14.73 -3.25
CA PHE A 91 -8.41 -14.46 -4.49
C PHE A 91 -7.33 -15.50 -4.79
N VAL A 92 -6.91 -16.29 -3.80
CA VAL A 92 -5.99 -17.42 -4.00
C VAL A 92 -6.61 -18.49 -4.90
N PHE A 93 -7.93 -18.66 -4.84
CA PHE A 93 -8.68 -19.70 -5.56
C PHE A 93 -9.26 -19.22 -6.90
N ILE A 94 -9.05 -17.96 -7.27
CA ILE A 94 -9.61 -17.38 -8.49
C ILE A 94 -8.57 -17.43 -9.61
N GLU A 95 -8.87 -18.17 -10.67
CA GLU A 95 -7.97 -18.35 -11.81
C GLU A 95 -8.14 -17.32 -12.93
N ARG A 96 -9.27 -16.60 -12.94
CA ARG A 96 -9.56 -15.57 -13.95
C ARG A 96 -8.62 -14.36 -13.79
N PRO A 97 -8.44 -13.53 -14.84
CA PRO A 97 -7.68 -12.30 -14.74
C PRO A 97 -8.21 -11.40 -13.60
N MET A 98 -7.30 -10.96 -12.74
CA MET A 98 -7.59 -10.04 -11.63
C MET A 98 -6.65 -8.86 -11.68
N PHE A 99 -6.98 -7.84 -10.90
CA PHE A 99 -6.38 -6.52 -10.96
C PHE A 99 -6.07 -6.01 -9.55
N LEU A 100 -5.11 -5.08 -9.46
CA LEU A 100 -4.61 -4.54 -8.19
C LEU A 100 -5.71 -4.01 -7.26
N TYR A 101 -6.76 -3.38 -7.80
CA TYR A 101 -7.86 -2.83 -6.98
C TYR A 101 -8.63 -3.87 -6.17
N HIS A 102 -8.57 -5.16 -6.52
CA HIS A 102 -9.18 -6.23 -5.72
C HIS A 102 -8.52 -6.34 -4.33
N TYR A 103 -7.26 -5.91 -4.20
CA TYR A 103 -6.53 -5.89 -2.94
C TYR A 103 -6.99 -4.78 -1.98
N PHE A 104 -7.73 -3.77 -2.44
CA PHE A 104 -7.98 -2.56 -1.63
C PHE A 104 -8.68 -2.85 -0.30
N PHE A 105 -9.64 -3.78 -0.26
CA PHE A 105 -10.28 -4.14 1.00
C PHE A 105 -9.31 -4.83 1.97
N ALA A 106 -8.47 -5.74 1.48
CA ALA A 106 -7.42 -6.33 2.30
C ALA A 106 -6.41 -5.26 2.75
N LEU A 107 -6.00 -4.35 1.87
CA LEU A 107 -5.10 -3.24 2.18
C LEU A 107 -5.64 -2.36 3.32
N LEU A 108 -6.94 -2.05 3.36
CA LEU A 108 -7.54 -1.28 4.46
C LEU A 108 -7.30 -1.96 5.82
N PHE A 109 -7.51 -3.26 5.90
CA PHE A 109 -7.22 -4.03 7.12
C PHE A 109 -5.72 -4.08 7.44
N SER A 110 -4.87 -4.18 6.43
CA SER A 110 -3.41 -4.10 6.58
C SER A 110 -2.96 -2.74 7.13
N ILE A 111 -3.58 -1.64 6.71
CA ILE A 111 -3.33 -0.29 7.26
C ILE A 111 -3.77 -0.22 8.72
N ILE A 112 -4.91 -0.78 9.09
CA ILE A 112 -5.36 -0.84 10.50
C ILE A 112 -4.33 -1.61 11.37
N LEU A 113 -3.79 -2.72 10.86
CA LEU A 113 -2.74 -3.49 11.54
C LEU A 113 -1.46 -2.66 11.71
N ALA A 114 -1.06 -1.94 10.67
CA ALA A 114 0.08 -1.02 10.74
C ALA A 114 -0.12 0.05 11.81
N CYS A 115 -1.26 0.76 11.81
CA CYS A 115 -1.59 1.75 12.83
C CYS A 115 -1.53 1.16 14.24
N CYS A 116 -2.06 -0.05 14.46
CA CYS A 116 -2.00 -0.73 15.74
C CYS A 116 -0.55 -1.01 16.18
N MET A 117 0.30 -1.52 15.29
CA MET A 117 1.70 -1.80 15.61
C MET A 117 2.51 -0.53 15.83
N ILE A 118 2.37 0.48 14.98
CA ILE A 118 3.05 1.76 15.14
C ILE A 118 2.63 2.40 16.47
N SER A 119 1.36 2.28 16.88
CA SER A 119 0.89 2.76 18.19
C SER A 119 1.52 1.98 19.37
N ILE A 120 1.74 0.66 19.25
CA ILE A 120 2.49 -0.13 20.25
C ILE A 120 3.95 0.33 20.32
N LEU A 121 4.58 0.56 19.17
CA LEU A 121 5.95 1.04 19.09
C LEU A 121 6.09 2.45 19.68
N TYR A 122 5.13 3.34 19.43
CA TYR A 122 5.06 4.67 20.04
C TYR A 122 5.00 4.57 21.56
N ASP A 123 4.08 3.76 22.12
CA ASP A 123 3.95 3.57 23.56
C ASP A 123 5.26 3.06 24.19
N ARG A 124 5.96 2.17 23.48
CA ARG A 124 7.22 1.60 23.94
C ARG A 124 8.33 2.65 23.89
N LEU A 125 8.48 3.33 22.76
CA LEU A 125 9.49 4.36 22.55
C LEU A 125 9.32 5.51 23.54
N SER A 126 8.08 5.95 23.76
CA SER A 126 7.73 6.99 24.74
C SER A 126 8.15 6.61 26.16
N ARG A 127 7.95 5.34 26.56
CA ARG A 127 8.41 4.83 27.86
C ARG A 127 9.93 4.69 27.97
N THR A 128 10.63 4.29 26.90
CA THR A 128 12.06 3.97 26.96
C THR A 128 12.99 5.14 26.66
N ARG A 129 12.56 6.07 25.80
CA ARG A 129 13.39 7.19 25.30
C ARG A 129 12.75 8.56 25.57
N GLY A 130 11.56 8.59 26.16
CA GLY A 130 10.81 9.81 26.44
C GLY A 130 9.85 10.19 25.31
N ARG A 131 8.82 10.96 25.68
CA ARG A 131 7.72 11.33 24.79
C ARG A 131 8.15 12.22 23.62
N ASN A 132 9.14 13.08 23.83
CA ASN A 132 9.65 13.97 22.78
C ASN A 132 10.26 13.19 21.63
N VAL A 133 11.13 12.21 21.93
CA VAL A 133 11.72 11.33 20.91
C VAL A 133 10.63 10.54 20.16
N ALA A 134 9.66 10.00 20.89
CA ALA A 134 8.56 9.25 20.27
C ALA A 134 7.70 10.13 19.33
N ASN A 135 7.40 11.37 19.75
CA ASN A 135 6.68 12.33 18.93
C ASN A 135 7.48 12.71 17.69
N SER A 136 8.77 13.02 17.81
CA SER A 136 9.63 13.36 16.66
C SER A 136 9.67 12.24 15.62
N VAL A 137 9.83 10.98 16.06
CA VAL A 137 9.83 9.83 15.13
C VAL A 137 8.47 9.68 14.43
N TYR A 138 7.37 9.87 15.16
CA TYR A 138 6.03 9.72 14.58
C TYR A 138 5.68 10.87 13.62
N ILE A 139 6.07 12.11 13.95
CA ILE A 139 5.92 13.28 13.08
C ILE A 139 6.75 13.08 11.80
N LEU A 140 7.98 12.58 11.92
CA LEU A 140 8.81 12.27 10.75
C LEU A 140 8.15 11.22 9.87
N LEU A 141 7.62 10.13 10.45
CA LEU A 141 6.91 9.09 9.71
C LEU A 141 5.69 9.67 8.97
N ALA A 142 4.88 10.49 9.65
CA ALA A 142 3.74 11.17 9.03
C ALA A 142 4.19 12.11 7.89
N GLY A 143 5.29 12.85 8.10
CA GLY A 143 5.92 13.69 7.09
C GLY A 143 6.30 12.90 5.84
N VAL A 144 6.96 11.74 5.99
CA VAL A 144 7.31 10.85 4.86
C VAL A 144 6.07 10.40 4.09
N VAL A 145 4.98 10.04 4.79
CA VAL A 145 3.72 9.65 4.14
C VAL A 145 3.13 10.81 3.34
N VAL A 146 3.07 12.01 3.93
CA VAL A 146 2.54 13.22 3.27
C VAL A 146 3.40 13.61 2.08
N THR A 147 4.72 13.61 2.22
CA THR A 147 5.66 13.89 1.14
C THR A 147 5.52 12.86 0.01
N GLY A 148 5.37 11.58 0.34
CA GLY A 148 5.10 10.53 -0.65
C GLY A 148 3.81 10.80 -1.41
N PHE A 149 2.73 11.17 -0.71
CA PHE A 149 1.47 11.54 -1.37
C PHE A 149 1.67 12.72 -2.33
N ILE A 150 2.28 13.81 -1.86
CA ILE A 150 2.56 15.00 -2.69
C ILE A 150 3.39 14.64 -3.91
N TYR A 151 4.40 13.79 -3.74
CA TYR A 151 5.26 13.32 -4.83
C TYR A 151 4.44 12.60 -5.91
N PHE A 152 3.50 11.72 -5.54
CA PHE A 152 2.72 10.95 -6.50
C PHE A 152 1.48 11.66 -7.09
N ILE A 153 1.14 12.87 -6.61
CA ILE A 153 -0.02 13.65 -7.11
C ILE A 153 -0.08 13.72 -8.64
N PRO A 154 1.01 14.03 -9.38
CA PRO A 154 0.90 14.23 -10.82
C PRO A 154 0.37 13.02 -11.57
N ILE A 155 0.82 11.82 -11.20
CA ILE A 155 0.39 10.58 -11.85
C ILE A 155 -0.87 9.96 -11.25
N SER A 156 -1.27 10.35 -10.03
CA SER A 156 -2.54 9.92 -9.43
C SER A 156 -3.72 10.76 -9.90
N TYR A 157 -3.52 12.06 -10.13
CA TYR A 157 -4.57 13.02 -10.52
C TYR A 157 -4.50 13.46 -11.98
N GLY A 158 -3.50 13.00 -12.75
CA GLY A 158 -3.38 13.30 -14.16
C GLY A 158 -2.92 14.73 -14.45
N LEU A 159 -2.11 15.32 -13.56
CA LEU A 159 -1.50 16.62 -13.84
C LEU A 159 -0.54 16.50 -15.03
N PRO A 160 -0.49 17.50 -15.93
CA PRO A 160 0.44 17.47 -17.05
C PRO A 160 1.87 17.51 -16.54
N ILE A 161 2.69 16.58 -17.04
CA ILE A 161 4.15 16.49 -16.79
C ILE A 161 4.87 16.20 -18.11
N GLY A 162 6.19 16.46 -18.15
CA GLY A 162 7.00 16.09 -19.31
C GLY A 162 6.98 14.57 -19.54
N LEU A 163 7.01 14.15 -20.81
CA LEU A 163 6.94 12.72 -21.18
C LEU A 163 8.06 11.89 -20.52
N ASP A 164 9.27 12.44 -20.46
CA ASP A 164 10.42 11.79 -19.82
C ASP A 164 10.34 11.82 -18.28
N ASP A 165 9.63 12.79 -17.71
CA ASP A 165 9.47 12.92 -16.25
C ASP A 165 8.58 11.83 -15.66
N VAL A 166 7.70 11.21 -16.47
CA VAL A 166 6.89 10.06 -16.06
C VAL A 166 7.76 8.94 -15.49
N GLN A 167 8.97 8.74 -16.03
CA GLN A 167 9.87 7.68 -15.60
C GLN A 167 10.34 7.84 -14.13
N ARG A 168 10.34 9.06 -13.59
CA ARG A 168 10.76 9.32 -12.20
C ARG A 168 9.79 8.69 -11.20
N TYR A 169 8.51 8.57 -11.57
CA TYR A 169 7.48 7.96 -10.74
C TYR A 169 7.49 6.43 -10.83
N MET A 170 8.19 5.85 -11.80
CA MET A 170 8.27 4.40 -12.02
C MET A 170 9.39 3.78 -11.16
N TRP A 171 9.18 3.71 -9.84
CA TRP A 171 10.18 3.23 -8.90
C TRP A 171 10.55 1.75 -9.10
N LEU A 172 9.59 0.93 -9.53
CA LEU A 172 9.85 -0.44 -9.94
C LEU A 172 9.90 -0.55 -11.47
N PRO A 173 10.82 -1.38 -12.02
CA PRO A 173 10.88 -1.62 -13.46
C PRO A 173 9.56 -2.15 -14.05
N THR A 174 8.76 -2.82 -13.23
CA THR A 174 7.47 -3.43 -13.58
C THR A 174 6.29 -2.46 -13.60
N TRP A 175 6.49 -1.18 -13.27
CA TRP A 175 5.45 -0.14 -13.32
C TRP A 175 5.25 0.46 -14.71
N ARG A 176 6.03 0.01 -15.68
CA ARG A 176 5.96 0.39 -17.09
C ARG A 176 4.95 -0.46 -17.86
#